data_AF-A0A7C6BGV9-F1
#
_entry.id   AF-A0A7C6BGV9-F1
#
_cell.length_a   1.000
_cell.length_b   1.000
_cell.length_c   1.000
_cell.angle_alpha   90.00
_cell.angle_beta   90.00
_cell.angle_gamma   90.00
#
_symmetry.space_group_name_H-M   'P 1'
#
loop_
_entity.id
_entity.type
_entity.pdbx_description
1 polymer ?
#
loop_
_entity_poly.entity_id
_entity_poly.type
_entity_poly.pdbx_seq_one_letter_code
_entity_poly.pdbx_strand_id
1 'polypeptide(L)'
;MTLEEARETLNRIDDQLAALFYERMAVIDEIARCKAQTGMPVHHPDREAAVINRLLEAHGAAYEQELRQLYQCVFDVSRARQRRLIDDGNTNP
;
A
#
# COMPACT_ATOMS: atom_id res chain seq x y z
N MET A 1 19.19 -4.30 25.08
CA MET A 1 19.28 -3.45 23.88
C MET A 1 19.49 -2.02 24.33
N THR A 2 20.51 -1.35 23.79
CA THR A 2 20.75 0.09 23.92
C THR A 2 19.89 0.86 22.91
N LEU A 3 19.79 2.19 23.08
CA LEU A 3 19.07 3.03 22.12
C LEU A 3 19.70 2.99 20.72
N GLU A 4 21.02 2.88 20.63
CA GLU A 4 21.71 2.85 19.34
C GLU A 4 21.47 1.53 18.61
N GLU A 5 21.56 0.40 19.32
CA GLU A 5 21.20 -0.92 18.77
C GLU A 5 19.74 -0.97 18.30
N ALA A 6 18.84 -0.28 19.01
CA ALA A 6 17.43 -0.17 18.62
C ALA A 6 17.28 0.60 17.31
N ARG A 7 18.01 1.71 17.14
CA ARG A 7 17.99 2.53 15.93
C ARG A 7 18.59 1.81 14.73
N GLU A 8 19.70 1.10 14.91
CA GLU A 8 20.27 0.27 13.84
C GLU A 8 19.30 -0.82 13.39
N THR A 9 18.60 -1.44 14.35
CA THR A 9 17.56 -2.43 14.06
C THR A 9 16.40 -1.81 13.29
N LEU A 10 15.94 -0.62 13.70
CA LEU A 10 14.89 0.12 13.00
C LEU A 10 15.30 0.52 11.58
N ASN A 11 16.49 1.08 11.39
CA ASN A 11 16.98 1.46 10.06
C ASN A 11 16.92 0.29 9.08
N ARG A 12 17.37 -0.91 9.52
CA ARG A 12 17.28 -2.13 8.70
C ARG A 12 15.84 -2.52 8.39
N ILE A 13 14.92 -2.35 9.34
CA ILE A 13 13.49 -2.65 9.12
C ILE A 13 12.89 -1.62 8.15
N ASP A 14 13.20 -0.34 8.31
CA ASP A 14 12.70 0.75 7.48
C ASP A 14 13.16 0.60 6.03
N ASP A 15 14.42 0.19 5.81
CA ASP A 15 14.94 -0.12 4.47
C ASP A 15 14.14 -1.26 3.80
N GLN A 16 13.78 -2.29 4.57
CA GLN A 16 12.97 -3.40 4.07
C GLN A 16 11.53 -2.97 3.78
N LEU A 17 10.94 -2.16 4.66
CA LEU A 17 9.60 -1.60 4.45
C LEU A 17 9.55 -0.72 3.21
N ALA A 18 10.56 0.13 3.00
CA ALA A 18 10.68 0.96 1.81
C ALA A 18 10.77 0.09 0.54
N ALA A 19 11.67 -0.90 0.53
CA ALA A 19 11.82 -1.80 -0.61
C ALA A 19 10.50 -2.51 -0.98
N LEU A 20 9.81 -3.08 0.01
CA LEU A 20 8.50 -3.73 -0.18
C LEU A 20 7.42 -2.73 -0.63
N PHE A 21 7.46 -1.51 -0.14
CA PHE A 21 6.54 -0.47 -0.57
C PHE A 21 6.74 -0.10 -2.04
N TYR A 22 7.98 0.04 -2.50
CA TYR A 22 8.29 0.30 -3.92
C TYR A 22 7.84 -0.86 -4.82
N GLU A 23 8.09 -2.11 -4.43
CA GLU A 23 7.58 -3.29 -5.14
C GLU A 23 6.05 -3.26 -5.23
N ARG A 24 5.38 -2.98 -4.11
CA ARG A 24 3.92 -2.83 -4.06
C ARG A 24 3.43 -1.72 -5.00
N MET A 25 4.13 -0.60 -5.09
CA MET A 25 3.78 0.50 -6.01
C MET A 25 3.90 0.11 -7.48
N ALA A 26 4.91 -0.69 -7.85
CA ALA A 26 5.00 -1.22 -9.21
C ALA A 26 3.77 -2.07 -9.57
N VAL A 27 3.30 -2.93 -8.66
CA VAL A 27 2.07 -3.72 -8.86
C VAL A 27 0.83 -2.81 -8.95
N ILE A 28 0.77 -1.72 -8.17
CA ILE A 28 -0.32 -0.75 -8.26
C ILE A 28 -0.35 -0.07 -9.64
N ASP A 29 0.80 0.22 -10.24
CA ASP A 29 0.88 0.79 -11.58
C ASP A 29 0.31 -0.17 -12.63
N GLU A 30 0.56 -1.48 -12.51
CA GLU A 30 -0.04 -2.50 -13.38
C GLU A 30 -1.56 -2.61 -13.19
N ILE A 31 -2.02 -2.59 -11.92
CA ILE A 31 -3.44 -2.58 -11.59
C ILE A 31 -4.13 -1.35 -12.19
N ALA A 32 -3.49 -0.17 -12.16
CA ALA A 32 -4.02 1.05 -12.76
C ALA A 32 -4.28 0.87 -14.27
N ARG A 33 -3.32 0.28 -15.00
CA ARG A 33 -3.46 0.00 -16.44
C ARG A 33 -4.59 -0.98 -16.73
N CYS A 34 -4.69 -2.05 -15.95
CA CYS A 34 -5.76 -3.04 -16.07
C CYS A 34 -7.15 -2.41 -15.84
N LYS A 35 -7.28 -1.58 -14.80
CA LYS A 35 -8.52 -0.86 -14.50
C LYS A 35 -8.89 0.16 -15.57
N ALA A 36 -7.92 0.88 -16.13
CA ALA A 36 -8.14 1.81 -17.23
C ALA A 36 -8.74 1.11 -18.46
N GLN A 37 -8.21 -0.07 -18.81
CA GLN A 37 -8.68 -0.86 -19.95
C GLN A 37 -10.08 -1.45 -19.75
N THR A 38 -10.44 -1.76 -18.50
CA THR A 38 -11.70 -2.44 -18.16
C THR A 38 -12.79 -1.51 -17.62
N GLY A 39 -12.50 -0.22 -17.44
CA GLY A 39 -13.42 0.76 -16.85
C GLY A 39 -13.72 0.51 -15.36
N MET A 40 -12.88 -0.26 -14.67
CA MET A 40 -13.09 -0.59 -13.25
C MET A 40 -12.75 0.59 -12.32
N PRO A 41 -13.50 0.77 -11.21
CA PRO A 41 -13.25 1.86 -10.28
C PRO A 41 -11.92 1.71 -9.51
N VAL A 42 -11.27 2.85 -9.24
CA VAL A 42 -10.04 2.89 -8.43
C VAL A 42 -10.33 2.53 -6.97
N HIS A 43 -11.36 3.11 -6.37
CA HIS A 43 -11.73 2.89 -4.97
C HIS A 43 -12.58 1.62 -4.85
N HIS A 44 -12.14 0.68 -4.00
CA HIS A 44 -12.80 -0.61 -3.82
C HIS A 44 -12.77 -1.00 -2.33
N PRO A 45 -13.69 -0.45 -1.51
CA PRO A 45 -13.60 -0.51 -0.04
C PRO A 45 -13.64 -1.94 0.50
N ASP A 46 -14.44 -2.82 -0.09
CA ASP A 46 -14.51 -4.24 0.32
C ASP A 46 -13.17 -4.95 0.13
N ARG A 47 -12.44 -4.61 -0.94
CA ARG A 47 -11.11 -5.17 -1.20
C ARG A 47 -10.10 -4.69 -0.16
N GLU A 48 -10.14 -3.42 0.22
CA GLU A 48 -9.26 -2.81 1.23
C GLU A 48 -9.52 -3.41 2.62
N ALA A 49 -10.79 -3.55 3.01
CA ALA A 49 -11.19 -4.22 4.25
C ALA A 49 -10.72 -5.69 4.29
N ALA A 50 -10.85 -6.42 3.18
CA ALA A 50 -10.37 -7.80 3.08
C ALA A 50 -8.84 -7.92 3.23
N VAL A 51 -8.05 -6.94 2.76
CA VAL A 51 -6.59 -6.93 3.01
C VAL A 51 -6.30 -6.79 4.49
N ILE A 52 -6.93 -5.82 5.17
CA ILE A 52 -6.70 -5.55 6.59
C ILE A 52 -7.06 -6.79 7.42
N ASN A 53 -8.24 -7.38 7.18
CA ASN A 53 -8.68 -8.56 7.94
C ASN A 53 -7.70 -9.72 7.77
N ARG A 54 -7.27 -10.02 6.53
CA ARG A 54 -6.26 -11.05 6.25
C ARG A 54 -4.95 -10.80 7.00
N LEU A 55 -4.51 -9.55 7.13
CA LEU A 55 -3.27 -9.21 7.82
C LEU A 55 -3.40 -9.33 9.34
N LEU A 56 -4.55 -8.92 9.90
CA LEU A 56 -4.84 -9.07 11.33
C LEU A 56 -4.94 -10.55 11.71
N GLU A 57 -5.57 -11.38 10.88
CA GLU A 57 -5.60 -12.83 11.07
C GLU A 57 -4.21 -13.46 11.05
N ALA A 58 -3.29 -12.95 10.20
CA ALA A 58 -1.95 -13.48 10.06
C ALA A 58 -0.98 -13.06 11.18
N HIS A 59 -1.14 -11.85 11.73
CA HIS A 59 -0.18 -11.25 12.69
C HIS A 59 -0.73 -11.11 14.11
N GLY A 60 -2.02 -11.37 14.32
CA GLY A 60 -2.69 -11.25 15.62
C GLY A 60 -3.14 -9.82 15.94
N ALA A 61 -3.69 -9.65 17.15
CA ALA A 61 -4.29 -8.39 17.58
C ALA A 61 -3.29 -7.37 18.15
N ALA A 62 -2.02 -7.75 18.32
CA ALA A 62 -0.99 -6.83 18.75
C ALA A 62 -0.80 -5.74 17.67
N TYR A 63 -0.90 -4.48 18.09
CA TYR A 63 -0.79 -3.31 17.21
C TYR A 63 -1.86 -3.20 16.12
N GLU A 64 -3.06 -3.77 16.35
CA GLU A 64 -4.16 -3.74 15.37
C GLU A 64 -4.50 -2.32 14.91
N GLN A 65 -4.60 -1.37 15.85
CA GLN A 65 -4.98 0.00 15.55
C GLN A 65 -3.93 0.66 14.64
N GLU A 66 -2.65 0.46 14.93
CA GLU A 66 -1.52 0.97 14.18
C GLU A 66 -1.45 0.34 12.79
N LEU A 67 -1.70 -0.97 12.67
CA LEU A 67 -1.74 -1.65 11.39
C LEU A 67 -2.88 -1.12 10.50
N ARG A 68 -4.07 -0.90 11.07
CA ARG A 68 -5.20 -0.29 10.36
C ARG A 68 -4.86 1.11 9.85
N GLN A 69 -4.24 1.95 10.69
CA GLN A 69 -3.82 3.30 10.30
C GLN A 69 -2.78 3.28 9.19
N LEU A 70 -1.75 2.43 9.31
CA LEU A 70 -0.73 2.26 8.28
C LEU A 70 -1.35 1.85 6.95
N TYR A 71 -2.21 0.83 6.94
CA TYR A 71 -2.79 0.33 5.70
C TYR A 71 -3.79 1.30 5.07
N GLN A 72 -4.52 2.09 5.87
CA GLN A 72 -5.33 3.18 5.33
C GLN A 72 -4.47 4.18 4.55
N CYS A 73 -3.36 4.63 5.13
CA CYS A 73 -2.40 5.52 4.45
C CYS A 73 -1.84 4.88 3.17
N VAL A 74 -1.44 3.61 3.24
CA VAL A 74 -0.96 2.86 2.07
C VAL A 74 -2.03 2.81 0.97
N PHE A 75 -3.30 2.57 1.29
CA PHE A 75 -4.37 2.58 0.29
C PHE A 75 -4.62 3.97 -0.29
N ASP A 76 -4.60 5.00 0.53
CA ASP A 76 -4.77 6.39 0.08
C ASP A 76 -3.73 6.76 -0.98
N VAL A 77 -2.44 6.48 -0.71
CA VAL A 77 -1.34 6.71 -1.67
C VAL A 77 -1.50 5.84 -2.92
N SER A 78 -1.93 4.59 -2.76
CA SER A 78 -2.18 3.67 -3.89
C SER A 78 -3.26 4.19 -4.83
N ARG A 79 -4.35 4.71 -4.28
CA ARG A 79 -5.46 5.25 -5.07
C ARG A 79 -5.06 6.56 -5.75
N ALA A 80 -4.31 7.41 -5.07
CA ALA A 80 -3.76 8.62 -5.66
C ALA A 80 -2.83 8.30 -6.85
N ARG A 81 -1.97 7.28 -6.73
CA ARG A 81 -1.12 6.82 -7.84
C ARG A 81 -1.93 6.28 -9.02
N GLN A 82 -2.92 5.41 -8.75
CA GLN A 82 -3.82 4.89 -9.80
C GLN A 82 -4.53 6.02 -10.55
N ARG A 83 -5.12 6.98 -9.84
CA ARG A 83 -5.83 8.12 -10.45
C ARG A 83 -4.91 8.90 -11.38
N ARG A 84 -3.74 9.32 -10.90
CA ARG A 84 -2.74 10.03 -11.72
C ARG A 84 -2.42 9.28 -13.01
N LEU A 85 -2.14 7.97 -12.92
CA LEU A 85 -1.81 7.17 -14.11
C LEU A 85 -2.98 7.03 -15.09
N ILE A 86 -4.21 6.89 -14.59
CA ILE A 86 -5.39 6.79 -15.44
C ILE A 86 -5.66 8.13 -16.13
N ASP A 87 -5.53 9.24 -15.41
CA ASP A 87 -5.72 10.59 -15.95
C ASP A 87 -4.64 10.96 -16.99
N ASP A 88 -3.37 10.62 -16.71
CA ASP A 88 -2.24 10.82 -17.63
C ASP A 88 -2.41 9.98 -18.91
N GLY A 89 -2.92 8.74 -18.79
CA GLY A 89 -3.21 7.87 -19.92
C GLY A 89 -4.39 8.34 -20.78
N ASN A 90 -5.28 9.16 -20.23
CA ASN A 90 -6.47 9.70 -20.90
C ASN A 90 -6.22 11.10 -21.52
N THR A 91 -5.07 11.72 -21.24
CA THR A 91 -4.68 13.05 -21.75
C THR A 91 -3.71 13.00 -22.95
N ASN A 92 -3.39 11.81 -23.46
CA ASN A 92 -2.63 11.64 -24.70
C ASN A 92 -3.59 11.39 -25.88
N PRO A 93 -3.78 12.36 -26.81
CA PRO A 93 -4.70 12.24 -27.95
C PRO A 93 -4.22 11.26 -29.02
#